data_AF-A0A350I4F9-F1
#
_entry.id   AF-A0A350I4F9-F1
#
_cell.length_a   1.000
_cell.length_b   1.000
_cell.length_c   1.000
_cell.angle_alpha   90.00
_cell.angle_beta   90.00
_cell.angle_gamma   90.00
#
_symmetry.space_group_name_H-M   'P 1'
#
loop_
_entity.id
_entity.type
_entity.pdbx_description
1 polymer ?
#
loop_
_entity_poly.entity_id
_entity_poly.type
_entity_poly.pdbx_seq_one_letter_code
_entity_poly.pdbx_strand_id
1 'polypeptide(L)'
;MIGFGAPLSALESEDLLHYRVGNVNIRPQFTGGMVYNDNIFFRSDDTSRQLLAGPREGDLINQIGPGVTFTLGENPINTLSFSYNYLHRFYADHSDVSSGDHAAALLAAVTSGKVRV
;
A
#
# COMPACT_ATOMS: atom_id res chain seq x y z
N MET A 1 26.21 30.48 29.27
CA MET A 1 26.05 29.18 28.60
C MET A 1 24.87 29.33 27.64
N ILE A 2 25.14 29.45 26.34
CA ILE A 2 24.09 29.67 25.31
C ILE A 2 23.63 28.29 24.85
N GLY A 3 22.38 27.92 25.18
CA GLY A 3 21.76 26.70 24.69
C GLY A 3 21.17 26.93 23.31
N PHE A 4 21.78 26.33 22.28
CA PHE A 4 21.16 26.21 20.97
C PHE A 4 20.06 25.16 21.02
N GLY A 5 18.80 25.60 21.14
CA GLY A 5 17.64 24.77 20.85
C GLY A 5 17.37 24.81 19.36
N ALA A 6 17.75 23.75 18.64
CA ALA A 6 17.25 23.57 17.27
C ALA A 6 15.75 23.29 17.35
N PRO A 7 14.89 24.00 16.59
CA PRO A 7 13.49 23.62 16.49
C PRO A 7 13.42 22.25 15.80
N LEU A 8 13.03 21.22 16.55
CA LEU A 8 12.60 19.95 15.97
C LEU A 8 11.25 20.21 15.29
N SER A 9 11.28 20.45 13.99
CA SER A 9 10.08 20.33 13.15
C SER A 9 9.77 18.84 13.03
N ALA A 10 8.61 18.43 13.53
CA ALA A 10 8.04 17.13 13.18
C ALA A 10 7.60 17.25 11.71
N LEU A 11 8.28 16.55 10.82
CA LEU A 11 7.82 16.34 9.45
C LEU A 11 6.88 15.15 9.48
N GLU A 12 5.60 15.40 9.23
CA GLU A 12 4.65 14.31 9.05
C GLU A 12 4.72 13.79 7.61
N SER A 13 4.39 12.51 7.41
CA SER A 13 4.43 11.91 6.06
C SER A 13 3.49 12.65 5.09
N GLU A 14 2.43 13.25 5.60
CA GLU A 14 1.51 14.09 4.84
C GLU A 14 2.11 15.42 4.37
N ASP A 15 3.09 15.98 5.09
CA ASP A 15 3.79 17.22 4.69
C ASP A 15 4.72 17.00 3.48
N LEU A 16 5.17 15.75 3.26
CA LEU A 16 6.07 15.38 2.17
C LEU A 16 5.38 14.67 1.00
N LEU A 17 4.24 14.02 1.26
CA LEU A 17 3.58 13.12 0.30
C LEU A 17 2.18 13.60 -0.08
N HIS A 18 1.90 14.89 0.04
CA HIS A 18 0.66 15.48 -0.41
C HIS A 18 0.91 16.74 -1.24
N TYR A 19 0.82 16.60 -2.56
CA TYR A 19 1.04 17.70 -3.51
C TYR A 19 -0.30 18.21 -4.01
N ARG A 20 -0.49 19.54 -3.98
CA ARG A 20 -1.70 20.17 -4.48
C ARG A 20 -1.37 21.17 -5.58
N VAL A 21 -2.02 21.01 -6.73
CA VAL A 21 -1.97 21.95 -7.85
C VAL A 21 -3.41 22.34 -8.20
N GLY A 22 -3.84 23.51 -7.72
CA GLY A 22 -5.24 23.96 -7.85
C GLY A 22 -6.22 23.03 -7.12
N ASN A 23 -7.14 22.44 -7.88
CA ASN A 23 -8.14 21.47 -7.41
C ASN A 23 -7.69 20.02 -7.56
N VAL A 24 -6.43 19.77 -7.96
CA VAL A 24 -5.86 18.43 -8.05
C VAL A 24 -4.97 18.19 -6.84
N ASN A 25 -5.23 17.09 -6.14
CA ASN A 25 -4.41 16.56 -5.07
C ASN A 25 -3.73 15.27 -5.56
N ILE A 26 -2.44 15.15 -5.30
CA ILE A 26 -1.60 14.00 -5.68
C ILE A 26 -0.99 13.47 -4.40
N ARG A 27 -1.25 12.19 -4.11
CA ARG A 27 -0.78 11.51 -2.90
C ARG A 27 0.00 10.26 -3.27
N PRO A 28 1.33 10.31 -3.28
CA PRO A 28 2.16 9.11 -3.35
C PRO A 28 1.95 8.22 -2.12
N GLN A 29 2.09 6.93 -2.32
CA GLN A 29 1.94 5.90 -1.30
C GLN A 29 3.11 4.93 -1.42
N PHE A 30 3.57 4.41 -0.29
CA PHE A 30 4.59 3.37 -0.26
C PHE A 30 4.20 2.32 0.78
N THR A 31 4.32 1.07 0.41
CA THR A 31 4.12 -0.09 1.27
C THR A 31 5.40 -0.89 1.30
N GLY A 32 5.83 -1.27 2.51
CA GLY A 32 6.99 -2.11 2.74
C GLY A 32 6.70 -3.07 3.87
N GLY A 33 7.11 -4.33 3.74
CA GLY A 33 6.87 -5.32 4.78
C GLY A 33 7.68 -6.59 4.60
N MET A 34 7.83 -7.33 5.69
CA MET A 34 8.48 -8.64 5.72
C MET A 34 7.61 -9.59 6.53
N VAL A 35 7.35 -10.78 5.98
CA VAL A 35 6.52 -11.81 6.62
C VAL A 35 7.18 -13.16 6.41
N TYR A 36 7.39 -13.91 7.49
CA TYR A 36 7.73 -15.33 7.39
C TYR A 36 6.46 -16.16 7.36
N ASN A 37 6.30 -17.04 6.37
CA ASN A 37 5.14 -17.92 6.25
C ASN A 37 5.57 -19.29 5.72
N ASP A 38 5.15 -20.32 6.44
CA ASP A 38 5.44 -21.73 6.21
C ASP A 38 4.24 -22.53 5.69
N ASN A 39 3.13 -21.88 5.39
CA ASN A 39 1.92 -22.52 4.85
C ASN A 39 1.53 -22.03 3.46
N ILE A 40 2.47 -21.47 2.70
CA ILE A 40 2.17 -20.84 1.41
C ILE A 40 2.04 -21.90 0.31
N PHE A 41 2.84 -22.97 0.40
CA PHE A 41 2.93 -24.01 -0.64
C PHE A 41 2.14 -25.28 -0.31
N PHE A 42 1.76 -25.47 0.95
CA PHE A 42 1.05 -26.66 1.41
C PHE A 42 -0.33 -26.32 1.94
N ARG A 43 -1.31 -27.18 1.67
CA ARG A 43 -2.72 -26.99 2.07
C ARG A 43 -3.21 -27.94 3.16
N SER A 44 -2.36 -28.82 3.71
CA SER A 44 -2.80 -29.82 4.69
C SER A 44 -1.78 -30.04 5.79
N ASP A 45 -2.31 -30.10 7.01
CA ASP A 45 -1.68 -30.38 8.31
C ASP A 45 -1.67 -31.88 8.66
N ASP A 46 -2.19 -32.75 7.79
CA ASP A 46 -2.22 -34.20 8.01
C ASP A 46 -0.84 -34.82 7.77
N THR A 47 -0.28 -35.42 8.82
CA THR A 47 1.01 -36.15 8.82
C THR A 47 1.06 -37.22 7.71
N SER A 48 -0.09 -37.82 7.39
CA SER A 48 -0.23 -38.83 6.33
C SER A 48 0.05 -38.26 4.94
N ARG A 49 -0.31 -36.98 4.73
CA ARG A 49 -0.11 -36.28 3.45
C ARG A 49 1.29 -35.68 3.34
N GLN A 50 1.93 -35.31 4.45
CA GLN A 50 3.33 -34.85 4.46
C GLN A 50 4.29 -35.95 3.99
N LEU A 51 4.03 -37.22 4.33
CA LEU A 51 4.81 -38.36 3.83
C LEU A 51 4.72 -38.55 2.31
N LEU A 52 3.63 -38.08 1.68
CA LEU A 52 3.39 -38.20 0.25
C LEU A 52 3.76 -36.92 -0.53
N ALA A 53 3.61 -35.76 0.09
CA ALA A 53 3.78 -34.44 -0.54
C ALA A 53 5.11 -33.75 -0.19
N GLY A 54 5.87 -34.26 0.78
CA GLY A 54 7.10 -33.65 1.27
C GLY A 54 6.92 -32.84 2.56
N PRO A 55 8.03 -32.38 3.17
CA PRO A 55 8.00 -31.54 4.38
C PRO A 55 7.38 -30.17 4.09
N ARG A 56 6.82 -29.53 5.14
CA ARG A 56 6.33 -28.16 5.08
C ARG A 56 7.49 -27.20 4.78
N GLU A 57 7.31 -26.34 3.78
CA GLU A 57 8.34 -25.38 3.35
C GLU A 57 7.98 -23.95 3.80
N GLY A 58 8.93 -23.34 4.51
CA GLY A 58 8.94 -21.94 4.94
C GLY A 58 9.48 -21.02 3.88
N ASP A 59 9.00 -19.78 3.84
CA ASP A 59 9.67 -18.71 3.10
C ASP A 59 9.56 -17.35 3.82
N LEU A 60 10.62 -16.55 3.68
CA LEU A 60 10.63 -15.14 4.04
C LEU A 60 10.17 -14.31 2.85
N ILE A 61 8.97 -13.74 2.96
CA ILE A 61 8.37 -12.90 1.94
C ILE A 61 8.68 -11.44 2.22
N ASN A 62 9.36 -10.79 1.28
CA ASN A 62 9.56 -9.34 1.28
C ASN A 62 8.54 -8.69 0.35
N GLN A 63 7.92 -7.60 0.80
CA GLN A 63 6.91 -6.88 0.02
C GLN A 63 7.31 -5.43 -0.11
N ILE A 64 7.28 -4.92 -1.35
CA ILE A 64 7.45 -3.48 -1.64
C ILE A 64 6.39 -3.05 -2.63
N GLY A 65 5.83 -1.87 -2.43
CA GLY A 65 4.75 -1.39 -3.28
C GLY A 65 4.66 0.12 -3.36
N PRO A 66 4.99 0.72 -4.52
CA PRO A 66 4.67 2.11 -4.79
C PRO A 66 3.19 2.26 -5.17
N GLY A 67 2.62 3.40 -4.83
CA GLY A 67 1.27 3.77 -5.21
C GLY A 67 1.13 5.27 -5.40
N VAL A 68 0.06 5.66 -6.07
CA VAL A 68 -0.32 7.07 -6.23
C VAL A 68 -1.83 7.20 -6.32
N THR A 69 -2.35 8.22 -5.66
CA THR A 69 -3.75 8.64 -5.80
C THR A 69 -3.80 10.07 -6.33
N PHE A 70 -4.63 10.29 -7.34
CA PHE A 70 -5.00 11.60 -7.86
C PHE A 70 -6.44 11.88 -7.49
N THR A 71 -6.71 13.03 -6.88
CA THR A 71 -8.06 13.46 -6.50
C THR A 71 -8.33 14.85 -7.03
N LEU A 72 -9.33 14.97 -7.91
CA LEU A 72 -9.88 16.22 -8.40
C LEU A 72 -11.07 16.66 -7.52
N GLY A 73 -11.01 17.85 -6.95
CA GLY A 73 -12.09 18.46 -6.16
C GLY A 73 -11.57 19.38 -5.05
N GLU A 74 -12.35 20.40 -4.69
CA GLU A 74 -11.98 21.39 -3.66
C GLU A 74 -12.48 21.04 -2.26
N ASN A 75 -13.52 20.21 -2.14
CA ASN A 75 -14.13 19.77 -0.89
C ASN A 75 -14.29 18.24 -0.89
N PRO A 76 -14.23 17.55 0.26
CA PRO A 76 -14.30 16.08 0.35
C PRO A 76 -15.63 15.46 -0.14
N ILE A 77 -16.56 16.29 -0.60
CA ILE A 77 -17.97 15.99 -0.81
C ILE A 77 -18.30 15.88 -2.31
N ASN A 78 -17.48 16.48 -3.19
CA ASN A 78 -17.59 16.41 -4.65
C ASN A 78 -16.21 16.14 -5.25
N THR A 79 -15.83 14.87 -5.35
CA THR A 79 -14.50 14.47 -5.79
C THR A 79 -14.54 13.38 -6.85
N LEU A 80 -13.56 13.41 -7.76
CA LEU A 80 -13.21 12.31 -8.65
C LEU A 80 -11.80 11.87 -8.30
N SER A 81 -11.62 10.61 -7.92
CA SER A 81 -10.33 10.04 -7.53
C SER A 81 -9.96 8.86 -8.40
N PHE A 82 -8.73 8.85 -8.88
CA PHE A 82 -8.09 7.71 -9.51
C PHE A 82 -6.92 7.26 -8.64
N SER A 83 -6.82 5.97 -8.34
CA SER A 83 -5.68 5.41 -7.64
C SER A 83 -5.07 4.24 -8.40
N TYR A 84 -3.75 4.14 -8.32
CA TYR A 84 -2.99 3.02 -8.84
C TYR A 84 -1.98 2.58 -7.79
N ASN A 85 -1.95 1.27 -7.52
CA ASN A 85 -1.02 0.65 -6.60
C ASN A 85 -0.36 -0.56 -7.26
N TYR A 86 0.93 -0.70 -7.02
CA TYR A 86 1.70 -1.89 -7.35
C TYR A 86 2.21 -2.52 -6.06
N LEU A 87 2.19 -3.84 -5.97
CA LEU A 87 2.80 -4.58 -4.86
C LEU A 87 3.59 -5.76 -5.42
N HIS A 88 4.90 -5.76 -5.23
CA HIS A 88 5.75 -6.90 -5.57
C HIS A 88 6.08 -7.71 -4.32
N ARG A 89 6.02 -9.03 -4.43
CA ARG A 89 6.40 -9.98 -3.37
C ARG A 89 7.59 -10.81 -3.84
N PHE A 90 8.67 -10.76 -3.06
CA PHE A 90 9.87 -11.56 -3.26
C PHE A 90 9.91 -12.68 -2.23
N TYR A 91 10.06 -13.90 -2.72
CA TYR A 91 10.25 -15.10 -1.95
C TYR A 91 11.75 -15.39 -1.88
N ALA A 92 12.30 -15.55 -0.68
CA ALA A 92 13.73 -15.71 -0.47
C ALA A 92 14.22 -17.07 -1.01
N ASP A 93 13.46 -18.13 -0.73
CA ASP A 93 13.82 -19.49 -1.10
C ASP A 93 13.09 -19.96 -2.38
N HIS A 94 11.90 -19.43 -2.67
CA HIS A 94 11.08 -19.79 -3.83
C HIS A 94 10.90 -18.62 -4.80
N SER A 95 12.01 -18.06 -5.28
CA SER A 95 11.99 -16.85 -6.11
C SER A 95 11.17 -16.98 -7.42
N ASP A 96 10.97 -18.20 -7.93
CA ASP A 96 10.21 -18.52 -9.13
C ASP A 96 8.71 -18.20 -9.02
N VAL A 97 8.17 -18.15 -7.80
CA VAL A 97 6.78 -17.75 -7.53
C VAL A 97 6.64 -16.27 -7.15
N SER A 98 7.74 -15.51 -7.16
CA SER A 98 7.69 -14.07 -6.93
C SER A 98 6.78 -13.39 -7.95
N SER A 99 5.96 -12.47 -7.47
CA SER A 99 4.87 -11.92 -8.28
C SER A 99 4.57 -10.46 -7.95
N GLY A 100 4.05 -9.77 -8.94
CA GLY A 100 3.61 -8.38 -8.83
C GLY A 100 2.10 -8.28 -9.07
N ASP A 101 1.40 -7.66 -8.13
CA ASP A 101 -0.01 -7.33 -8.25
C ASP A 101 -0.20 -5.86 -8.62
N HIS A 102 -1.11 -5.60 -9.55
CA HIS A 102 -1.51 -4.26 -9.94
C HIS A 102 -2.97 -4.04 -9.54
N ALA A 103 -3.25 -2.92 -8.89
CA ALA A 103 -4.59 -2.50 -8.52
C ALA A 103 -4.84 -1.07 -8.99
N ALA A 104 -5.92 -0.88 -9.74
CA ALA A 104 -6.40 0.43 -10.16
C ALA A 104 -7.84 0.63 -9.68
N ALA A 105 -8.17 1.83 -9.22
CA ALA A 105 -9.53 2.18 -8.83
C ALA A 105 -9.91 3.57 -9.32
N LEU A 106 -11.19 3.72 -9.68
CA LEU A 106 -11.81 5.00 -9.97
C LEU A 106 -12.99 5.18 -9.01
N LEU A 107 -13.02 6.28 -8.28
CA LEU A 107 -14.05 6.59 -7.29
C LEU A 107 -14.58 8.00 -7.54
N ALA A 108 -15.90 8.15 -7.56
CA ALA A 108 -16.56 9.43 -7.59
C ALA A 108 -17.44 9.57 -6.33
N ALA A 109 -17.28 10.67 -5.61
CA ALA A 109 -18.15 11.04 -4.50
C ALA A 109 -18.89 12.31 -4.87
N VAL A 110 -20.23 12.28 -4.81
CA VAL A 110 -21.09 13.43 -5.07
C VAL A 110 -22.12 13.48 -3.96
N THR A 111 -22.23 14.61 -3.25
CA THR A 111 -23.35 14.85 -2.34
C THR A 111 -24.21 15.97 -2.89
N SER A 112 -25.48 15.67 -3.14
CA SER A 112 -26.47 16.68 -3.51
C SER A 112 -26.83 17.53 -2.29
N GLY A 113 -26.23 18.71 -2.17
CA GLY A 113 -26.65 19.76 -1.24
C GLY A 113 -27.57 20.75 -1.98
N LYS A 114 -28.73 21.06 -1.38
CA LYS A 114 -29.80 21.89 -1.96
C LYS A 114 -29.26 23.10 -2.74
N VAL A 115 -29.64 23.19 -4.01
CA VAL A 115 -29.58 24.42 -4.79
C VAL A 115 -30.43 25.47 -4.05
N ARG A 116 -29.80 26.49 -3.48
CA ARG A 116 -30.50 27.75 -3.22
C ARG A 116 -30.59 28.47 -4.57
N VAL A 117 -31.79 28.46 -5.13
CA VAL A 117 -32.20 29.41 -6.19
C VAL A 117 -32.43 30.76 -5.54
#